data_AF-A0A024QFZ5-F1
#
_entry.id   AF-A0A024QFZ5-F1
#
_cell.length_a   1.000
_cell.length_b   1.000
_cell.length_c   1.000
_cell.angle_alpha   90.00
_cell.angle_beta   90.00
_cell.angle_gamma   90.00
#
_symmetry.space_group_name_H-M   'P 1'
#
loop_
_entity.id
_entity.type
_entity.pdbx_description
1 polymer ?
#
loop_
_entity_poly.entity_id
_entity_poly.type
_entity_poly.pdbx_seq_one_letter_code
_entity_poly.pdbx_strand_id
1 'polypeptide(L)'
;MSALTTKELDDIGLKSHGAVSAPKTTFPGNTCISINHEIAHGIPGNRKIQEGDLINIDVSAELGGYFADAGHSFQLPPYKPTLTHLNIQ
;
A
#
# COMPACT_ATOMS: atom_id res chain seq x y z
N MET A 1 -3.39 -10.27 -17.96
CA MET A 1 -3.34 -10.61 -16.53
C MET A 1 -4.56 -10.00 -15.86
N SER A 2 -5.27 -10.73 -15.00
CA SER A 2 -6.38 -10.15 -14.24
C SER A 2 -5.83 -9.12 -13.26
N ALA A 3 -6.35 -7.90 -13.32
CA ALA A 3 -6.00 -6.83 -12.38
C ALA A 3 -6.35 -7.26 -10.94
N LEU A 4 -5.32 -7.29 -10.08
CA LEU A 4 -5.40 -7.59 -8.65
C LEU A 4 -6.14 -6.45 -7.91
N THR A 5 -6.94 -6.78 -6.91
CA THR A 5 -7.58 -5.81 -6.02
C THR A 5 -6.65 -5.36 -4.90
N THR A 6 -6.91 -4.19 -4.31
CA THR A 6 -6.15 -3.75 -3.13
C THR A 6 -6.33 -4.70 -1.95
N LYS A 7 -7.49 -5.35 -1.82
CA LYS A 7 -7.72 -6.40 -0.82
C LYS A 7 -6.84 -7.63 -1.04
N GLU A 8 -6.72 -8.10 -2.28
CA GLU A 8 -5.83 -9.22 -2.60
C GLU A 8 -4.35 -8.88 -2.37
N LEU A 9 -3.96 -7.61 -2.54
CA LEU A 9 -2.61 -7.13 -2.21
C LEU A 9 -2.37 -7.12 -0.70
N ASP A 10 -3.34 -6.63 0.08
CA ASP A 10 -3.28 -6.61 1.54
C ASP A 10 -3.12 -8.02 2.14
N ASP A 11 -3.78 -9.01 1.55
CA ASP A 11 -3.68 -10.43 1.96
C ASP A 11 -2.27 -11.02 1.75
N ILE A 12 -1.40 -10.35 0.98
CA ILE A 12 0.00 -10.72 0.76
C ILE A 12 0.94 -9.96 1.71
N GLY A 13 0.67 -8.69 1.97
CA GLY A 13 1.61 -7.74 2.60
C GLY A 13 2.11 -8.13 3.99
N LEU A 14 1.28 -8.82 4.78
CA LEU A 14 1.62 -9.22 6.15
C LEU A 14 1.79 -10.75 6.30
N LYS A 15 2.38 -11.41 5.30
CA LYS A 15 2.84 -12.78 5.47
C LYS A 15 4.29 -12.76 5.94
N SER A 16 4.53 -13.08 7.22
CA SER A 16 5.73 -13.79 7.77
C SER A 16 6.50 -13.14 8.93
N HIS A 17 7.40 -13.95 9.53
CA HIS A 17 8.38 -13.65 10.58
C HIS A 17 7.84 -13.43 12.01
N GLY A 18 6.59 -13.82 12.27
CA GLY A 18 5.99 -13.75 13.61
C GLY A 18 5.49 -12.36 14.02
N ALA A 19 5.66 -11.36 13.13
CA ALA A 19 5.13 -10.03 13.32
C ALA A 19 3.63 -9.98 12.99
N VAL A 20 2.93 -9.02 13.60
CA VAL A 20 1.53 -8.70 13.29
C VAL A 20 1.43 -7.29 12.70
N SER A 21 0.35 -6.99 12.00
CA SER A 21 0.10 -5.64 11.51
C SER A 21 -0.07 -4.72 12.71
N ALA A 22 0.71 -3.64 12.76
CA ALA A 22 0.62 -2.66 13.83
C ALA A 22 -0.77 -1.98 13.93
N PRO A 23 -1.43 -1.59 12.81
CA PRO A 23 -2.75 -0.96 12.87
C PRO A 23 -3.93 -1.95 13.02
N LYS A 24 -3.68 -3.25 13.24
CA LYS A 24 -4.69 -4.32 13.20
C LYS A 24 -5.94 -4.10 14.07
N THR A 25 -5.83 -3.34 15.16
CA THR A 25 -6.95 -3.07 16.07
C THR A 25 -7.76 -1.82 15.72
N THR A 26 -7.24 -0.94 14.86
CA THR A 26 -7.84 0.38 14.56
C THR A 26 -8.04 0.64 13.07
N PHE A 27 -7.52 -0.24 12.20
CA PHE A 27 -7.61 -0.12 10.74
C PHE A 27 -8.21 -1.41 10.12
N PRO A 28 -9.06 -1.30 9.09
CA PRO A 28 -9.76 -2.44 8.50
C PRO A 28 -8.91 -3.33 7.56
N GLY A 29 -7.60 -3.09 7.49
CA GLY A 29 -6.65 -3.87 6.68
C GLY A 29 -5.32 -4.07 7.42
N ASN A 30 -4.37 -4.78 6.80
CA ASN A 30 -3.02 -4.94 7.35
C ASN A 30 -2.03 -3.89 6.83
N THR A 31 -2.30 -3.36 5.64
CA THR A 31 -1.46 -2.49 4.81
C THR A 31 -2.30 -1.30 4.36
N CYS A 32 -1.74 -0.10 4.41
CA CYS A 32 -2.34 1.08 3.79
C CYS A 32 -1.98 1.07 2.29
N ILE A 33 -2.99 1.10 1.42
CA ILE A 33 -2.79 1.07 -0.04
C ILE A 33 -3.52 2.25 -0.65
N SER A 34 -2.75 3.29 -1.00
CA SER A 34 -3.29 4.57 -1.48
C SER A 34 -3.02 4.71 -2.97
N ILE A 35 -4.05 4.87 -3.79
CA ILE A 35 -3.92 4.95 -5.25
C ILE A 35 -4.28 6.34 -5.78
N ASN A 36 -3.36 6.87 -6.60
CA ASN A 36 -3.44 8.14 -7.32
C ASN A 36 -3.55 9.37 -6.42
N HIS A 37 -4.78 9.85 -6.16
CA HIS A 37 -5.03 11.07 -5.39
C HIS A 37 -5.22 10.81 -3.90
N GLU A 38 -5.25 9.54 -3.49
CA GLU A 38 -5.27 9.14 -2.09
C GLU A 38 -3.89 9.42 -1.48
N ILE A 39 -3.84 10.31 -0.48
CA ILE A 39 -2.59 10.81 0.10
C ILE A 39 -1.94 9.75 0.99
N ALA A 40 -2.73 9.12 1.86
CA ALA A 40 -2.32 8.11 2.82
C ALA A 40 -3.54 7.32 3.31
N HIS A 41 -3.30 6.23 4.03
CA HIS A 41 -4.32 5.40 4.71
C HIS A 41 -5.44 4.87 3.80
N GLY A 42 -5.15 4.63 2.51
CA GLY A 42 -6.10 3.98 1.62
C GLY A 42 -6.48 2.59 2.15
N ILE A 43 -7.79 2.38 2.33
CA ILE A 43 -8.34 1.14 2.91
C ILE A 43 -8.40 0.05 1.82
N PRO A 44 -7.78 -1.12 2.04
CA PRO A 44 -7.87 -2.25 1.11
C PRO A 44 -9.33 -2.70 0.89
N GLY A 45 -9.69 -3.00 -0.36
CA GLY A 45 -11.05 -3.37 -0.74
C GLY A 45 -11.14 -3.90 -2.17
N ASN A 46 -12.34 -3.82 -2.76
CA ASN A 46 -12.62 -4.38 -4.09
C ASN A 46 -12.03 -3.57 -5.27
N ARG A 47 -11.30 -2.47 -4.99
CA ARG A 47 -10.70 -1.63 -6.03
C ARG A 47 -9.63 -2.42 -6.76
N LYS A 48 -9.81 -2.61 -8.07
CA LYS A 48 -8.80 -3.22 -8.94
C LYS A 48 -7.72 -2.21 -9.29
N ILE A 49 -6.46 -2.61 -9.12
CA ILE A 49 -5.27 -1.88 -9.51
C ILE A 49 -5.15 -1.88 -11.04
N GLN A 50 -4.91 -0.72 -11.66
CA GLN A 50 -4.88 -0.56 -13.11
C GLN A 50 -3.49 -0.17 -13.64
N GLU A 51 -3.26 -0.43 -14.93
CA GLU A 51 -2.11 0.12 -15.65
C GLU A 51 -2.08 1.66 -15.55
N GLY A 52 -0.89 2.21 -15.31
CA GLY A 52 -0.67 3.65 -15.15
C GLY A 52 -0.93 4.21 -13.74
N ASP A 53 -1.52 3.43 -12.83
CA ASP A 53 -1.77 3.86 -11.46
C ASP A 53 -0.46 4.19 -10.71
N LEU A 54 -0.47 5.27 -9.94
CA LEU A 54 0.51 5.54 -8.90
C LEU A 54 -0.02 4.96 -7.58
N ILE A 55 0.73 4.07 -6.95
CA ILE A 55 0.31 3.30 -5.80
C ILE A 55 1.33 3.51 -4.69
N ASN A 56 0.88 4.02 -3.55
CA ASN A 56 1.64 3.98 -2.32
C ASN A 56 1.23 2.73 -1.51
N ILE A 57 2.22 1.95 -1.09
CA ILE A 57 2.04 0.79 -0.22
C ILE A 57 2.80 1.10 1.07
N ASP A 58 2.10 1.11 2.19
CA ASP A 58 2.64 1.42 3.50
C ASP A 58 2.32 0.30 4.50
N VAL A 59 3.39 -0.34 4.99
CA VAL A 59 3.36 -1.52 5.85
C VAL A 59 4.00 -1.18 7.19
N SER A 60 3.20 -1.33 8.24
CA SER A 60 3.66 -1.22 9.62
C SER A 60 3.53 -2.57 10.33
N ALA A 61 4.62 -3.04 10.92
CA ALA A 61 4.70 -4.34 11.58
C ALA A 61 5.08 -4.18 13.06
N GLU A 62 4.45 -4.97 13.92
CA GLU A 62 4.76 -5.10 15.35
C GLU A 62 5.35 -6.49 15.64
N LEU A 63 6.45 -6.53 16.38
CA LEU A 63 7.06 -7.76 16.88
C LEU A 63 7.66 -7.55 18.27
N GLY A 64 7.11 -8.21 19.28
CA GLY A 64 7.66 -8.22 20.63
C GLY A 64 7.65 -6.84 21.31
N GLY A 65 6.68 -5.99 20.97
CA GLY A 65 6.54 -4.62 21.46
C GLY A 65 7.31 -3.56 20.66
N TYR A 66 8.02 -3.96 19.59
CA TYR A 66 8.73 -3.06 18.70
C TYR A 66 7.98 -2.87 17.39
N PHE A 67 8.02 -1.65 16.85
CA PHE A 67 7.30 -1.26 15.64
C PHE A 67 8.29 -0.87 14.55
N ALA A 68 8.06 -1.36 13.35
CA ALA A 68 8.74 -0.95 12.14
C ALA A 68 7.71 -0.44 11.13
N ASP A 69 8.08 0.57 10.36
CA ASP A 69 7.19 1.26 9.44
C ASP A 69 7.92 1.58 8.13
N ALA A 70 7.29 1.27 7.00
CA ALA A 70 7.87 1.49 5.69
C ALA A 70 6.79 1.69 4.62
N GLY A 71 6.84 2.85 3.96
CA GLY A 71 6.04 3.19 2.81
C GLY A 71 6.87 3.39 1.54
N HIS A 72 6.34 2.94 0.39
CA HIS A 72 6.94 3.23 -0.91
C HIS A 72 5.88 3.44 -1.99
N SER A 73 6.17 4.37 -2.91
CA SER A 73 5.29 4.69 -4.04
C SER A 73 5.85 4.12 -5.34
N PHE A 74 5.02 3.40 -6.07
CA PHE A 74 5.33 2.78 -7.35
C PHE A 74 4.32 3.24 -8.40
N GLN A 75 4.78 3.56 -9.60
CA GLN A 75 3.89 3.70 -10.75
C GLN A 75 3.84 2.38 -11.52
N LEU A 76 2.67 1.94 -11.95
CA LEU A 76 2.54 0.84 -12.91
C LEU A 76 2.68 1.35 -14.36
N PRO A 77 3.27 0.56 -15.27
CA PRO A 77 3.29 0.90 -16.68
C PRO A 77 1.86 1.15 -17.23
N PRO A 78 1.69 2.05 -18.21
CA PRO A 78 2.71 2.92 -18.79
C PRO A 78 3.08 4.10 -17.86
N TYR A 79 4.38 4.36 -17.72
CA TYR A 79 4.90 5.41 -16.85
C TYR A 79 4.61 6.81 -17.39
N LYS A 80 4.31 7.75 -16.49
CA LYS A 80 4.14 9.17 -16.78
C LYS A 80 5.18 9.96 -15.99
N PRO A 81 6.16 10.62 -16.64
CA PRO A 81 7.21 11.37 -15.95
C PRO A 81 6.69 12.40 -14.95
N THR A 82 5.52 12.99 -15.22
CA THR A 82 4.85 13.96 -14.34
C THR A 82 4.41 13.37 -12.99
N LEU A 83 4.26 12.04 -12.87
CA LEU A 83 3.89 11.36 -11.63
C LEU A 83 5.10 10.84 -10.87
N THR A 84 6.24 10.63 -11.54
CA THR A 84 7.50 10.19 -10.90
C THR A 84 8.38 11.36 -10.48
N HIS A 85 8.12 12.57 -10.99
CA HIS A 85 8.77 13.80 -10.55
C HIS A 85 7.78 14.61 -9.72
N LEU A 86 7.75 14.37 -8.40
CA LEU A 86 7.07 15.26 -7.48
C LEU A 86 7.83 16.59 -7.44
N ASN A 87 7.35 17.57 -8.21
CA ASN A 87 7.74 18.96 -8.04
C ASN A 87 7.07 19.46 -6.76
N ILE A 88 7.78 19.35 -5.64
CA ILE A 88 7.41 20.09 -4.44
C ILE A 88 7.57 21.57 -4.78
N GLN A 89 6.46 22.25 -5.06
CA GLN A 89 6.41 23.72 -5.07
C GLN A 89 6.42 24.24 -3.64
#